data_AF-A0A6A6T656-F1
#
_entry.id   AF-A0A6A6T656-F1
#
_cell.length_a   1.000
_cell.length_b   1.000
_cell.length_c   1.000
_cell.angle_alpha   90.00
_cell.angle_beta   90.00
_cell.angle_gamma   90.00
#
_symmetry.space_group_name_H-M   'P 1'
#
loop_
_entity.id
_entity.type
_entity.pdbx_description
1 polymer ?
#
loop_
_entity_poly.entity_id
_entity_poly.type
_entity_poly.pdbx_seq_one_letter_code
_entity_poly.pdbx_strand_id
1 'polypeptide(L)'
;MNMKASMYANAVSHIHEKFDVNKQVARIPQMTFLVAYAFDCELWAPWSEEFGRWPIQQLNFFFVNIWQVPCTVAQNYGTDVVCRFLGGLSIAGGSVTFGVLVDIWEPDEQGYAVAFLVLSSVGGSVVGAIVGEFVEQYLSLPWIFWVQLIVGGAVQLVHLTCNPKARPTNLLD
;
A
#
# COMPACT_ATOMS: atom_id res chain seq x y z
N MET A 1 -0.26 -2.71 -1.59
CA MET A 1 -1.39 -2.44 -2.51
C MET A 1 -2.54 -3.44 -2.33
N ASN A 2 -2.31 -4.72 -2.62
CA ASN A 2 -3.32 -5.77 -2.75
C ASN A 2 -4.28 -5.95 -1.55
N MET A 3 -3.75 -5.97 -0.33
CA MET A 3 -4.56 -6.04 0.88
C MET A 3 -5.48 -4.81 1.05
N LYS A 4 -5.01 -3.61 0.72
CA LYS A 4 -5.80 -2.37 0.84
C LYS A 4 -6.97 -2.33 -0.15
N ALA A 5 -6.73 -2.82 -1.37
CA ALA A 5 -7.75 -2.90 -2.42
C ALA A 5 -8.85 -3.93 -2.08
N SER A 6 -8.46 -5.13 -1.63
CA SER A 6 -9.41 -6.19 -1.24
C SER A 6 -10.25 -5.79 -0.03
N MET A 7 -9.63 -5.29 1.04
CA MET A 7 -10.36 -4.81 2.22
C MET A 7 -11.32 -3.67 1.91
N TYR A 8 -11.02 -2.80 0.95
CA TYR A 8 -11.95 -1.74 0.58
C TYR A 8 -13.15 -2.22 -0.23
N ALA A 9 -13.01 -3.29 -1.03
CA ALA A 9 -14.14 -3.85 -1.74
C ALA A 9 -15.27 -4.25 -0.78
N ASN A 10 -14.91 -4.72 0.43
CA ASN A 10 -15.85 -5.01 1.52
C ASN A 10 -16.39 -3.73 2.18
N ALA A 11 -15.64 -2.63 2.18
CA ALA A 11 -16.11 -1.35 2.73
C ALA A 11 -17.18 -0.64 1.89
N VAL A 12 -17.39 -1.03 0.62
CA VAL A 12 -18.25 -0.30 -0.32
C VAL A 12 -19.70 -0.17 0.17
N SER A 13 -20.25 -1.21 0.80
CA SER A 13 -21.62 -1.20 1.34
C SER A 13 -21.75 -0.16 2.46
N HIS A 14 -20.80 -0.16 3.40
CA HIS A 14 -20.76 0.80 4.50
C HIS A 14 -20.54 2.25 4.05
N ILE A 15 -19.77 2.48 2.98
CA ILE A 15 -19.54 3.81 2.40
C ILE A 15 -20.81 4.34 1.74
N HIS A 16 -21.53 3.47 1.03
CA HIS A 16 -22.84 3.81 0.47
C HIS A 16 -23.80 4.30 1.55
N GLU A 17 -23.91 3.56 2.66
CA GLU A 17 -24.81 3.93 3.77
C GLU A 17 -24.34 5.17 4.53
N LYS A 18 -23.04 5.32 4.79
CA LYS A 18 -22.49 6.46 5.54
C LYS A 18 -22.63 7.79 4.80
N PHE A 19 -22.41 7.79 3.49
CA PHE A 19 -22.38 9.02 2.68
C PHE A 19 -23.63 9.21 1.81
N ASP A 20 -24.58 8.26 1.84
CA ASP A 20 -25.79 8.24 1.01
C ASP A 20 -25.50 8.41 -0.50
N VAL A 21 -24.45 7.75 -0.97
CA VAL A 21 -23.98 7.79 -2.37
C VAL A 21 -24.21 6.48 -3.07
N ASN A 22 -24.56 6.46 -4.35
CA ASN A 22 -24.73 5.23 -5.13
C ASN A 22 -23.50 4.29 -4.98
N LYS A 23 -23.69 2.97 -4.94
CA LYS A 23 -22.62 1.97 -4.89
C LYS A 23 -21.58 2.13 -5.99
N GLN A 24 -21.98 2.64 -7.17
CA GLN A 24 -21.03 2.99 -8.24
C GLN A 24 -20.09 4.13 -7.83
N VAL A 25 -20.64 5.16 -7.18
CA VAL A 25 -19.89 6.31 -6.66
C VAL A 25 -18.98 5.86 -5.53
N ALA A 26 -19.45 5.02 -4.60
CA ALA A 26 -18.63 4.47 -3.51
C ALA A 26 -17.39 3.66 -3.98
N ARG A 27 -17.34 3.22 -5.24
CA ARG A 27 -16.17 2.56 -5.85
C ARG A 27 -15.15 3.52 -6.46
N ILE A 28 -15.51 4.78 -6.71
CA ILE A 28 -14.61 5.78 -7.30
C ILE A 28 -13.34 5.95 -6.45
N PRO A 29 -13.35 6.03 -5.11
CA PRO A 29 -12.11 6.17 -4.35
C PRO A 29 -11.14 5.00 -4.55
N GLN A 30 -11.64 3.78 -4.79
CA GLN A 30 -10.80 2.64 -5.17
C GLN A 30 -10.23 2.77 -6.58
N MET A 31 -11.06 3.21 -7.53
CA MET A 31 -10.61 3.47 -8.90
C MET A 31 -9.50 4.51 -8.91
N THR A 32 -9.72 5.64 -8.24
CA THR A 32 -8.76 6.74 -8.14
C THR A 32 -7.44 6.30 -7.52
N PHE A 33 -7.47 5.43 -6.51
CA PHE A 33 -6.27 4.81 -5.94
C PHE A 33 -5.51 3.95 -6.94
N LEU A 34 -6.20 3.13 -7.76
CA LEU A 34 -5.57 2.29 -8.78
C LEU A 34 -4.97 3.11 -9.92
N VAL A 35 -5.66 4.18 -10.33
CA VAL A 35 -5.15 5.12 -11.34
C VAL A 35 -3.90 5.83 -10.83
N ALA A 36 -3.94 6.36 -9.61
CA ALA A 36 -2.78 6.96 -8.96
C ALA A 36 -1.59 6.00 -8.88
N TYR A 37 -1.85 4.74 -8.51
CA TYR A 37 -0.81 3.70 -8.44
C TYR A 37 -0.12 3.44 -9.79
N ALA A 38 -0.81 3.60 -10.92
CA ALA A 38 -0.18 3.46 -12.22
C ALA A 38 0.91 4.52 -12.47
N PHE A 39 0.71 5.74 -11.98
CA PHE A 39 1.69 6.84 -12.11
C PHE A 39 2.79 6.78 -11.04
N ASP A 40 2.47 6.23 -9.86
CA ASP A 40 3.41 6.04 -8.76
C ASP A 40 4.66 5.25 -9.19
N CYS A 41 4.51 4.19 -9.99
CA CYS A 41 5.63 3.36 -10.43
C CYS A 41 6.68 4.16 -11.21
N GLU A 42 6.25 5.10 -12.06
CA GLU A 42 7.11 5.92 -12.90
C GLU A 42 7.72 7.10 -12.13
N LEU A 43 6.96 7.65 -11.18
CA LEU A 43 7.40 8.79 -10.39
C LEU A 43 8.53 8.43 -9.42
N TRP A 44 8.40 7.29 -8.74
CA TRP A 44 9.33 6.89 -7.67
C TRP A 44 10.55 6.09 -8.17
N ALA A 45 10.50 5.54 -9.38
CA ALA A 45 11.64 4.84 -9.98
C ALA A 45 12.91 5.71 -10.07
N PRO A 46 12.92 6.89 -10.74
CA PRO A 46 14.12 7.71 -10.88
C PRO A 46 14.62 8.24 -9.53
N TRP A 47 13.71 8.63 -8.63
CA TRP A 47 14.09 9.09 -7.30
C TRP A 47 14.74 7.99 -6.46
N SER A 48 14.33 6.73 -6.64
CA SER A 48 14.96 5.61 -5.95
C SER A 48 16.39 5.34 -6.40
N GLU A 49 16.73 5.68 -7.64
CA GLU A 49 18.09 5.51 -8.18
C GLU A 49 19.01 6.65 -7.75
N GLU A 50 18.50 7.89 -7.69
CA GLU A 50 19.30 9.07 -7.33
C GLU A 50 19.50 9.22 -5.81
N PHE A 51 18.46 9.00 -5.01
CA PHE A 51 18.50 9.19 -3.55
C PHE A 51 18.69 7.88 -2.76
N GLY A 52 18.75 6.75 -3.47
CA GLY A 52 18.88 5.42 -2.89
C GLY A 52 17.54 4.74 -2.62
N ARG A 53 17.48 3.43 -2.85
CA ARG A 53 16.22 2.68 -2.83
C ARG A 53 15.62 2.53 -1.43
N TRP A 54 16.45 2.34 -0.41
CA TRP A 54 15.99 2.18 0.98
C TRP A 54 15.26 3.39 1.56
N PRO A 55 15.84 4.62 1.56
CA PRO A 55 15.16 5.79 2.14
C PRO A 55 13.89 6.14 1.38
N ILE A 56 13.88 6.00 0.05
CA ILE A 56 12.70 6.25 -0.79
C ILE A 56 11.58 5.24 -0.49
N GLN A 57 11.92 3.96 -0.32
CA GLN A 57 10.91 2.95 0.01
C GLN A 57 10.32 3.17 1.42
N GLN A 58 11.14 3.57 2.39
CA GLN A 58 10.68 3.95 3.74
C GLN A 58 9.76 5.18 3.71
N LEU A 59 10.11 6.21 2.93
CA LEU A 59 9.27 7.41 2.77
C LEU A 59 7.91 7.06 2.18
N ASN A 60 7.87 6.19 1.17
CA ASN A 60 6.62 5.77 0.56
C ASN A 60 5.71 5.01 1.53
N PHE A 61 6.24 3.99 2.21
CA PHE A 61 5.47 3.30 3.25
C PHE A 61 5.01 4.25 4.38
N PHE A 62 5.76 5.30 4.69
CA PHE A 62 5.32 6.31 5.63
C PHE A 62 4.16 7.16 5.08
N PHE A 63 4.28 7.67 3.84
CA PHE A 63 3.23 8.46 3.21
C PHE A 63 1.94 7.66 3.00
N VAL A 64 2.01 6.41 2.54
CA VAL A 64 0.81 5.57 2.38
C VAL A 64 0.08 5.31 3.69
N ASN A 65 0.80 5.30 4.82
CA ASN A 65 0.23 5.15 6.15
C ASN A 65 -0.36 6.48 6.64
N ILE A 66 0.31 7.62 6.42
CA ILE A 66 -0.22 8.94 6.74
C ILE A 66 -1.55 9.19 6.03
N TRP A 67 -1.62 8.95 4.72
CA TRP A 67 -2.84 9.22 3.95
C TRP A 67 -4.00 8.30 4.34
N GLN A 68 -3.73 7.19 5.03
CA GLN A 68 -4.77 6.33 5.59
C GLN A 68 -5.48 6.97 6.80
N VAL A 69 -4.78 7.79 7.60
CA VAL A 69 -5.34 8.39 8.82
C VAL A 69 -6.50 9.35 8.47
N PRO A 70 -6.36 10.31 7.54
CA PRO A 70 -7.49 11.14 7.11
C PRO A 70 -8.68 10.35 6.57
N CYS A 71 -8.47 9.22 5.89
CA CYS A 71 -9.56 8.35 5.41
C CYS A 71 -10.40 7.79 6.58
N THR A 72 -9.78 7.52 7.74
CA THR A 72 -10.49 7.03 8.93
C THR A 72 -11.42 8.08 9.54
N VAL A 73 -11.00 9.35 9.51
CA VAL A 73 -11.70 10.48 10.14
C VAL A 73 -12.52 11.28 9.12
N ALA A 74 -12.49 10.90 7.85
CA ALA A 74 -13.18 11.61 6.78
C ALA A 74 -14.70 11.72 7.07
N GLN A 75 -15.15 12.97 7.23
CA GLN A 75 -16.55 13.35 7.36
C GLN A 75 -17.23 13.59 6.01
N ASN A 76 -16.43 13.81 4.96
CA ASN A 76 -16.90 14.10 3.61
C ASN A 76 -16.37 13.06 2.62
N TYR A 77 -17.22 12.68 1.66
CA TYR A 77 -16.86 11.75 0.58
C TYR A 77 -15.66 12.25 -0.26
N GLY A 78 -15.60 13.55 -0.54
CA GLY A 78 -14.48 14.14 -1.29
C GLY A 78 -13.13 13.99 -0.58
N THR A 79 -13.10 14.04 0.75
CA THR A 79 -11.87 13.82 1.52
C THR A 79 -11.38 12.39 1.35
N ASP A 80 -12.28 11.40 1.38
CA ASP A 80 -11.91 9.99 1.16
C ASP A 80 -11.32 9.78 -0.25
N VAL A 81 -11.91 10.37 -1.28
CA VAL A 81 -11.38 10.32 -2.66
C VAL A 81 -9.98 10.92 -2.78
N VAL A 82 -9.76 12.10 -2.19
CA VAL A 82 -8.46 12.79 -2.29
C VAL A 82 -7.38 12.04 -1.50
N CYS A 83 -7.67 11.61 -0.28
CA CYS A 83 -6.71 10.86 0.53
C CYS A 83 -6.38 9.50 -0.09
N ARG A 84 -7.34 8.87 -0.78
CA ARG A 84 -7.13 7.68 -1.61
C ARG A 84 -6.22 7.93 -2.80
N PHE A 85 -6.42 9.03 -3.52
CA PHE A 85 -5.56 9.42 -4.62
C PHE A 85 -4.11 9.60 -4.16
N LEU A 86 -3.90 10.37 -3.09
CA LEU A 86 -2.58 10.63 -2.52
C LEU A 86 -1.94 9.36 -1.94
N GLY A 87 -2.75 8.49 -1.31
CA GLY A 87 -2.30 7.18 -0.86
C GLY A 87 -1.85 6.28 -2.02
N GLY A 88 -2.55 6.32 -3.16
CA GLY A 88 -2.17 5.57 -4.36
C GLY A 88 -0.85 6.07 -4.98
N LEU A 89 -0.60 7.38 -4.93
CA LEU A 89 0.64 8.01 -5.40
C LEU A 89 1.86 7.80 -4.48
N SER A 90 1.67 7.17 -3.32
CA SER A 90 2.68 7.08 -2.27
C SER A 90 3.07 5.64 -1.94
N ILE A 91 2.73 4.66 -2.79
CA ILE A 91 2.87 3.25 -2.41
C ILE A 91 4.30 2.73 -2.54
N ALA A 92 5.18 3.45 -3.25
CA ALA A 92 6.39 2.88 -3.83
C ALA A 92 5.97 1.72 -4.71
N GLY A 93 5.78 2.01 -6.00
CA GLY A 93 5.27 1.06 -6.96
C GLY A 93 6.07 -0.23 -6.95
N GLY A 94 5.51 -1.25 -7.62
CA GLY A 94 6.25 -2.49 -7.85
C GLY A 94 7.69 -2.22 -8.33
N SER A 95 7.93 -1.14 -9.09
CA SER A 95 9.24 -0.70 -9.58
C SER A 95 10.33 -0.62 -8.51
N VAL A 96 10.14 0.16 -7.44
CA VAL A 96 11.16 0.32 -6.39
C VAL A 96 11.36 -0.99 -5.62
N THR A 97 10.27 -1.73 -5.37
CA THR A 97 10.31 -3.00 -4.64
C THR A 97 11.06 -4.08 -5.42
N PHE A 98 10.81 -4.19 -6.73
CA PHE A 98 11.56 -5.09 -7.61
C PHE A 98 13.02 -4.65 -7.75
N GLY A 99 13.29 -3.34 -7.80
CA GLY A 99 14.65 -2.81 -7.83
C GLY A 99 15.47 -3.23 -6.61
N VAL A 100 14.91 -3.12 -5.40
CA VAL A 100 15.58 -3.59 -4.17
C VAL A 100 15.82 -5.10 -4.19
N LEU A 101 14.88 -5.87 -4.75
CA LEU A 101 15.02 -7.32 -4.85
C LEU A 101 16.20 -7.73 -5.74
N VAL A 102 16.35 -7.06 -6.88
CA VAL A 102 17.47 -7.27 -7.82
C VAL A 102 18.80 -6.88 -7.20
N ASP A 103 18.83 -5.85 -6.36
CA ASP A 103 20.06 -5.42 -5.69
C ASP A 103 20.52 -6.37 -4.56
N ILE A 104 19.61 -7.17 -3.98
CA ILE A 104 19.91 -8.07 -2.85
C ILE A 104 20.28 -9.49 -3.31
N TRP A 105 19.72 -9.95 -4.43
CA TRP A 105 19.82 -11.35 -4.88
C TRP A 105 20.70 -11.51 -6.11
N GLU A 106 21.49 -12.58 -6.13
CA GLU A 106 22.28 -12.97 -7.29
C GLU A 106 21.38 -13.31 -8.50
N PRO A 107 21.82 -13.03 -9.75
CA PRO A 107 20.97 -13.13 -10.94
C PRO A 107 20.29 -14.49 -11.16
N ASP A 108 20.93 -15.57 -10.74
CA ASP A 108 20.46 -16.95 -10.83
C ASP A 108 19.39 -17.30 -9.78
N GLU A 109 19.39 -16.62 -8.63
CA GLU A 109 18.43 -16.84 -7.54
C GLU A 109 17.25 -15.84 -7.54
N GLN A 110 17.32 -14.78 -8.36
CA GLN A 110 16.27 -13.75 -8.47
C GLN A 110 14.87 -14.31 -8.74
N GLY A 111 14.76 -15.43 -9.46
CA GLY A 111 13.48 -16.10 -9.72
C GLY A 111 12.74 -16.52 -8.44
N TYR A 112 13.46 -17.01 -7.43
CA TYR A 112 12.87 -17.39 -6.14
C TYR A 112 12.40 -16.17 -5.35
N ALA A 113 13.21 -15.11 -5.36
CA ALA A 113 12.89 -13.86 -4.71
C ALA A 113 11.61 -13.23 -5.30
N VAL A 114 11.49 -13.23 -6.63
CA VAL A 114 10.29 -12.74 -7.33
C VAL A 114 9.09 -13.64 -7.02
N ALA A 115 9.26 -14.97 -7.02
CA ALA A 115 8.19 -15.90 -6.69
C ALA A 115 7.65 -15.66 -5.26
N PHE A 116 8.52 -15.44 -4.28
CA PHE A 116 8.11 -15.14 -2.91
C PHE A 116 7.40 -13.78 -2.81
N LEU A 117 7.87 -12.77 -3.55
CA LEU A 117 7.21 -11.47 -3.61
C LEU A 117 5.79 -11.59 -4.20
N VAL A 118 5.62 -12.33 -5.30
CA VAL A 118 4.31 -12.59 -5.90
C VAL A 118 3.42 -13.38 -4.94
N LEU A 119 3.96 -14.41 -4.27
CA LEU A 119 3.22 -15.19 -3.28
C LEU A 119 2.73 -14.31 -2.12
N SER A 120 3.58 -13.46 -1.56
CA SER A 120 3.19 -12.53 -0.50
C SER A 120 2.13 -11.52 -0.97
N SER A 121 2.24 -11.08 -2.23
CA SER A 121 1.31 -10.14 -2.86
C SER A 121 -0.08 -10.74 -3.05
N VAL A 122 -0.17 -11.98 -3.54
CA VAL A 122 -1.44 -12.71 -3.71
C VAL A 122 -2.01 -13.12 -2.35
N GLY A 123 -1.17 -13.63 -1.44
CA GLY A 123 -1.57 -13.98 -0.07
C GLY A 123 -2.16 -12.79 0.67
N GLY A 124 -1.58 -11.59 0.51
CA GLY A 124 -2.10 -10.36 1.08
C GLY A 124 -3.50 -9.99 0.60
N SER A 125 -3.87 -10.30 -0.66
CA SER A 125 -5.24 -10.11 -1.15
C SER A 125 -6.23 -11.04 -0.46
N VAL A 126 -5.87 -12.32 -0.28
CA VAL A 126 -6.74 -13.33 0.34
C VAL A 126 -6.95 -13.00 1.80
N VAL A 127 -5.86 -12.74 2.53
CA VAL A 127 -5.92 -12.33 3.94
C VAL A 127 -6.71 -11.03 4.09
N GLY A 128 -6.48 -10.05 3.22
CA GLY A 128 -7.22 -8.78 3.20
C GLY A 128 -8.72 -8.98 2.99
N ALA A 129 -9.13 -9.86 2.06
CA ALA A 129 -10.54 -10.14 1.83
C ALA A 129 -11.20 -10.79 3.06
N ILE A 130 -10.56 -11.81 3.65
CA ILE A 130 -11.09 -12.53 4.83
C ILE A 130 -11.21 -11.56 6.01
N VAL A 131 -10.13 -10.87 6.36
CA VAL A 131 -10.13 -9.91 7.48
C VAL A 131 -11.11 -8.77 7.20
N GLY A 132 -11.17 -8.26 5.97
CA GLY A 132 -12.08 -7.20 5.58
C GLY A 132 -13.55 -7.59 5.76
N GLU A 133 -13.92 -8.83 5.45
CA GLU A 133 -15.29 -9.33 5.62
C GLU A 133 -15.68 -9.43 7.10
N PHE A 134 -14.79 -9.95 7.96
CA PHE A 134 -15.02 -9.96 9.42
C PHE A 134 -15.15 -8.54 9.98
N VAL A 135 -14.30 -7.61 9.54
CA VAL A 135 -14.38 -6.22 9.99
C VAL A 135 -15.68 -5.57 9.50
N GLU A 136 -16.13 -5.85 8.27
CA GLU A 136 -17.41 -5.37 7.76
C GLU A 136 -18.58 -5.88 8.60
N GLN A 137 -18.60 -7.15 8.98
CA GLN A 137 -19.73 -7.74 9.72
C GLN A 137 -19.83 -7.29 11.18
N TYR A 138 -18.70 -7.07 11.85
CA TYR A 138 -18.65 -6.90 13.31
C TYR A 138 -18.23 -5.49 13.77
N LEU A 139 -17.69 -4.64 12.90
CA LEU A 139 -17.11 -3.35 13.26
C LEU A 139 -17.61 -2.21 12.36
N SER A 140 -17.41 -0.97 12.81
CA SER A 140 -17.77 0.22 12.04
C SER A 140 -16.76 0.53 10.93
N LEU A 141 -17.20 1.24 9.89
CA LEU A 141 -16.40 1.60 8.72
C LEU A 141 -14.95 2.09 9.00
N PRO A 142 -14.68 2.96 9.98
CA PRO A 142 -13.33 3.44 10.23
C PRO A 142 -12.33 2.32 10.54
N TRP A 143 -12.79 1.21 11.13
CA TRP A 143 -11.92 0.08 11.50
C TRP A 143 -11.28 -0.61 10.32
N ILE A 144 -11.91 -0.62 9.14
CA ILE A 144 -11.29 -1.18 7.93
C ILE A 144 -10.00 -0.43 7.61
N PHE A 145 -10.03 0.90 7.73
CA PHE A 145 -8.85 1.74 7.49
C PHE A 145 -7.84 1.66 8.64
N TRP A 146 -8.28 1.53 9.90
CA TRP A 146 -7.38 1.33 11.04
C TRP A 146 -6.62 0.01 10.96
N VAL A 147 -7.28 -1.09 10.59
CA VAL A 147 -6.62 -2.39 10.42
C VAL A 147 -5.57 -2.31 9.30
N GLN A 148 -5.89 -1.64 8.19
CA GLN A 148 -4.91 -1.37 7.13
C GLN A 148 -3.71 -0.56 7.62
N LEU A 149 -3.93 0.42 8.49
CA LEU A 149 -2.87 1.24 9.08
C LEU A 149 -2.00 0.45 10.05
N ILE A 150 -2.59 -0.38 10.91
CA ILE A 150 -1.86 -1.21 11.88
C ILE A 150 -0.95 -2.20 11.13
N VAL A 151 -1.49 -2.92 10.15
CA VAL A 151 -0.72 -3.86 9.35
C VAL A 151 0.35 -3.13 8.53
N GLY A 152 0.01 -1.99 7.91
CA GLY A 152 0.97 -1.16 7.17
C GLY A 152 2.10 -0.61 8.04
N GLY A 153 1.80 -0.22 9.29
CA GLY A 153 2.77 0.24 10.26
C GLY A 153 3.66 -0.89 10.78
N ALA A 154 3.10 -2.08 11.00
CA ALA A 154 3.88 -3.26 11.36
C ALA A 154 4.85 -3.66 10.24
N VAL A 155 4.39 -3.66 8.99
CA VAL A 155 5.24 -3.92 7.81
C VAL A 155 6.36 -2.88 7.70
N GLN A 156 6.04 -1.59 7.90
CA GLN A 156 7.03 -0.52 7.91
C GLN A 156 8.11 -0.76 8.97
N LEU A 157 7.71 -1.12 10.19
CA LEU A 157 8.61 -1.36 11.31
C LEU A 157 9.49 -2.60 11.07
N VAL A 158 8.90 -3.68 10.56
CA VAL A 158 9.64 -4.89 10.15
C VAL A 158 10.64 -4.56 9.04
N HIS A 159 10.23 -3.83 8.00
CA HIS A 159 11.14 -3.44 6.92
C HIS A 159 12.28 -2.55 7.43
N LEU A 160 12.01 -1.63 8.36
CA LEU A 160 13.01 -0.76 8.98
C LEU A 160 14.03 -1.53 9.83
N THR A 161 13.59 -2.58 10.55
CA THR A 161 14.44 -3.36 11.47
C THR A 161 15.17 -4.51 10.80
N CYS A 162 14.55 -5.18 9.82
CA CYS A 162 15.14 -6.30 9.08
C CYS A 162 16.03 -5.87 7.92
N ASN A 163 15.86 -4.66 7.37
CA ASN A 163 16.63 -4.17 6.22
C ASN A 163 17.60 -3.01 6.55
N PRO A 164 18.46 -3.07 7.58
CA PRO A 164 19.42 -1.99 7.87
C PRO A 164 20.59 -1.91 6.87
N LYS A 165 20.70 -2.87 5.93
CA LYS A 165 21.87 -3.08 5.05
C LYS A 165 21.76 -2.51 3.63
N ALA A 166 20.60 -2.02 3.18
CA ALA A 166 20.49 -1.34 1.89
C ALA A 166 21.02 0.11 1.93
N ARG A 167 22.14 0.32 2.63
CA ARG A 167 22.92 1.56 2.58
C ARG A 167 23.80 1.49 1.32
N PRO A 168 23.77 2.48 0.43
CA PRO A 168 24.69 2.54 -0.71
C PRO A 168 26.17 2.64 -0.29
N THR A 169 26.45 2.85 1.01
CA THR A 169 27.79 3.06 1.55
C THR A 169 28.65 1.79 1.64
N ASN A 170 28.08 0.59 1.55
CA ASN A 170 28.83 -0.66 1.77
C ASN A 170 29.08 -1.50 0.51
N LEU A 171 28.82 -0.97 -0.69
CA LEU A 171 29.11 -1.65 -1.97
C LEU A 171 30.40 -1.17 -2.65
N LEU A 172 31.16 -0.29 -2.00
CA LEU A 172 32.44 0.23 -2.51
C LEU A 172 33.67 -0.14 -1.65
N ASP A 173 33.52 -1.01 -0.66
CA ASP A 173 34.65 -1.61 0.09
C ASP A 173 34.78 -3.11 -0.20
#